data_AF-X0SYS3-F1
#
_entry.id   AF-X0SYS3-F1
#
_cell.length_a   1.000
_cell.length_b   1.000
_cell.length_c   1.000
_cell.angle_alpha   90.00
_cell.angle_beta   90.00
_cell.angle_gamma   90.00
#
_symmetry.space_group_name_H-M   'P 1'
#
loop_
_entity.id
_entity.type
_entity.pdbx_description
1 polymer ?
#
loop_
_entity_poly.entity_id
_entity_poly.type
_entity_poly.pdbx_seq_one_letter_code
_entity_poly.pdbx_strand_id
1 'polypeptide(L)'
;SGTHSMAAKKKKTTKKKSSGWGGRRPGAGRPPGTGTGPSPGARINRVVAMLSNDELKALKRIAKQKKLPLGTAAYEIIARALKRSR
;
A
#
# COMPACT_ATOMS: atom_id res chain seq x y z
N SER A 1 -56.97 10.52 35.14
CA SER A 1 -56.78 10.63 33.68
C SER A 1 -55.31 10.95 33.41
N GLY A 2 -54.66 10.24 32.49
CA GLY A 2 -53.29 10.58 32.04
C GLY A 2 -52.33 9.40 31.95
N THR A 3 -52.66 8.39 31.15
CA THR A 3 -51.72 7.33 30.76
C THR A 3 -50.78 7.87 29.67
N HIS A 4 -49.52 8.15 30.01
CA HIS A 4 -48.50 8.45 29.01
C HIS A 4 -48.01 7.14 28.36
N SER A 5 -48.63 6.78 27.22
CA SER A 5 -48.19 5.67 26.37
C SER A 5 -46.96 6.09 25.56
N MET A 6 -45.78 5.64 25.97
CA MET A 6 -44.56 5.82 25.19
C MET A 6 -44.56 4.83 24.02
N ALA A 7 -44.92 5.33 22.82
CA ALA A 7 -44.83 4.57 21.58
C ALA A 7 -43.36 4.26 21.24
N ALA A 8 -42.93 3.03 21.53
CA ALA A 8 -41.62 2.52 21.14
C ALA A 8 -41.52 2.45 19.60
N LYS A 9 -40.71 3.33 19.00
CA LYS A 9 -40.33 3.24 17.59
C LYS A 9 -39.62 1.90 17.34
N LYS A 10 -40.30 0.94 16.71
CA LYS A 10 -39.68 -0.28 16.16
C LYS A 10 -38.61 0.10 15.13
N LYS A 11 -37.34 0.06 15.51
CA LYS A 11 -36.22 0.05 14.55
C LYS A 11 -36.32 -1.23 13.73
N LYS A 12 -36.64 -1.12 12.43
CA LYS A 12 -36.46 -2.22 11.47
C LYS A 12 -34.96 -2.54 11.44
N THR A 13 -34.58 -3.66 12.04
CA THR A 13 -33.24 -4.22 11.91
C THR A 13 -33.06 -4.72 10.48
N THR A 14 -32.47 -3.90 9.63
CA THR A 14 -31.98 -4.33 8.33
C THR A 14 -30.94 -5.41 8.59
N LYS A 15 -31.28 -6.67 8.30
CA LYS A 15 -30.36 -7.81 8.41
C LYS A 15 -29.14 -7.46 7.54
N LYS A 16 -28.01 -7.14 8.17
CA LYS A 16 -26.76 -6.83 7.48
C LYS A 16 -26.43 -8.08 6.66
N LYS A 17 -26.60 -8.03 5.34
CA LYS A 17 -26.12 -9.11 4.46
C LYS A 17 -24.64 -9.24 4.76
N SER A 18 -24.20 -10.38 5.29
CA SER A 18 -22.79 -10.69 5.37
C SER A 18 -22.29 -10.63 3.94
N SER A 19 -21.59 -9.56 3.58
CA SER A 19 -20.82 -9.52 2.35
C SER A 19 -19.80 -10.64 2.50
N GLY A 20 -20.10 -11.79 1.90
CA GLY A 20 -19.15 -12.87 1.78
C GLY A 20 -17.90 -12.25 1.20
N TRP A 21 -16.82 -12.29 1.96
CA TRP A 21 -15.51 -11.90 1.49
C TRP A 21 -15.14 -12.86 0.35
N GLY A 22 -15.49 -12.48 -0.87
CA GLY A 22 -15.48 -13.41 -1.99
C GLY A 22 -16.07 -12.79 -3.25
N GLY A 23 -15.43 -11.74 -3.77
CA GLY A 23 -15.53 -11.51 -5.20
C GLY A 23 -15.04 -12.77 -5.92
N ARG A 24 -15.55 -13.06 -7.13
CA ARG A 24 -15.22 -14.23 -7.98
C ARG A 24 -13.71 -14.46 -8.26
N ARG A 25 -12.83 -13.60 -7.76
CA ARG A 25 -11.38 -13.64 -7.98
C ARG A 25 -10.68 -14.38 -6.83
N PRO A 26 -9.77 -15.32 -7.11
CA PRO A 26 -8.90 -15.90 -6.09
C PRO A 26 -8.20 -14.77 -5.31
N GLY A 27 -8.48 -14.67 -4.00
CA GLY A 27 -7.89 -13.66 -3.11
C GLY A 27 -8.75 -12.42 -2.82
N ALA A 28 -9.91 -12.23 -3.47
CA ALA A 28 -10.79 -11.11 -3.17
C ALA A 28 -11.49 -11.31 -1.82
N GLY A 29 -11.09 -10.50 -0.83
CA GLY A 29 -11.69 -10.46 0.51
C GLY A 29 -10.95 -11.28 1.58
N ARG A 30 -9.80 -11.85 1.23
CA ARG A 30 -8.90 -12.40 2.23
C ARG A 30 -8.54 -11.32 3.26
N PRO A 31 -8.65 -11.58 4.58
CA PRO A 31 -8.14 -10.67 5.60
C PRO A 31 -6.69 -10.28 5.27
N PRO A 32 -6.28 -9.03 5.49
CA PRO A 32 -4.90 -8.62 5.28
C PRO A 32 -3.98 -9.60 6.03
N GLY A 33 -3.04 -10.23 5.31
CA GLY A 33 -2.09 -11.21 5.85
C GLY A 33 -2.38 -12.70 5.56
N THR A 34 -3.51 -13.05 4.92
CA THR A 34 -3.90 -14.47 4.65
C THR A 34 -3.63 -14.96 3.23
N GLY A 35 -2.85 -14.20 2.44
CA GLY A 35 -2.38 -14.61 1.12
C GLY A 35 -0.97 -15.18 1.19
N THR A 36 -0.70 -16.28 0.49
CA THR A 36 0.66 -16.72 0.16
C THR A 36 1.23 -15.77 -0.89
N GLY A 37 1.96 -14.78 -0.41
CA GLY A 37 2.60 -13.72 -1.20
C GLY A 37 3.07 -12.63 -0.25
N PRO A 38 4.05 -11.79 -0.66
CA PRO A 38 4.48 -10.67 0.18
C PRO A 38 3.25 -9.82 0.51
N SER A 39 2.99 -9.59 1.81
CA SER A 39 1.93 -8.69 2.22
C SER A 39 2.12 -7.34 1.53
N PRO A 40 1.06 -6.61 1.14
CA PRO A 40 1.17 -5.31 0.50
C PRO A 40 1.98 -4.27 1.32
N GLY A 41 2.25 -4.55 2.60
CA GLY A 41 3.14 -3.79 3.49
C GLY A 41 4.51 -4.43 3.77
N ALA A 42 4.97 -5.39 2.98
CA ALA A 42 6.27 -6.05 3.17
C ALA A 42 7.44 -5.05 2.98
N ARG A 43 7.98 -4.54 4.11
CA ARG A 43 9.29 -3.87 4.29
C ARG A 43 9.80 -2.99 3.13
N ILE A 44 8.97 -2.06 2.64
CA ILE A 44 9.46 -0.98 1.76
C ILE A 44 9.86 0.21 2.66
N ASN A 45 11.15 0.31 2.98
CA ASN A 45 11.67 1.51 3.65
C ASN A 45 11.75 2.64 2.62
N ARG A 46 10.90 3.66 2.78
CA ARG A 46 10.95 4.87 1.95
C ARG A 46 11.98 5.83 2.54
N VAL A 47 12.92 6.25 1.70
CA VAL A 47 13.96 7.22 2.07
C VAL A 47 13.80 8.43 1.16
N VAL A 48 13.84 9.62 1.74
CA VAL A 48 13.90 10.89 1.02
C VAL A 48 15.31 11.43 1.20
N ALA A 49 15.98 11.76 0.09
CA ALA A 49 17.31 12.35 0.10
C ALA A 49 17.29 13.63 -0.73
N MET A 50 17.95 14.67 -0.23
CA MET A 50 18.19 15.88 -1.00
C MET A 50 19.48 15.71 -1.78
N LEU A 51 19.40 15.86 -3.09
CA LEU A 51 20.55 15.83 -3.99
C LEU A 51 20.84 17.25 -4.46
N SER A 52 22.12 17.54 -4.70
CA SER A 52 22.49 18.73 -5.47
C SER A 52 21.92 18.64 -6.90
N ASN A 53 21.84 19.79 -7.58
CA ASN A 53 21.33 19.86 -8.94
C ASN A 53 22.14 18.98 -9.92
N ASP A 54 23.46 18.94 -9.75
CA ASP A 54 24.35 18.17 -10.62
C ASP A 54 24.19 16.67 -10.40
N GLU A 55 24.09 16.22 -9.15
CA GLU A 55 23.82 14.83 -8.81
C GLU A 55 22.46 14.36 -9.35
N LEU A 56 21.42 15.19 -9.22
CA LEU A 56 20.10 14.87 -9.77
C LEU A 56 20.14 14.76 -11.30
N LYS A 57 20.88 15.65 -11.97
CA LYS A 57 21.06 15.62 -13.43
C LYS A 57 21.80 14.36 -13.88
N ALA A 58 22.85 13.98 -13.15
CA ALA A 58 23.59 12.74 -13.41
C ALA A 58 22.69 11.50 -13.23
N LEU A 59 21.92 11.44 -12.13
CA LEU A 59 20.98 10.35 -11.86
C LEU A 59 19.90 10.23 -12.95
N LYS A 60 19.32 11.35 -13.38
CA LYS A 60 18.34 11.38 -14.49
C LYS A 60 18.95 10.87 -15.79
N ARG A 61 20.20 11.23 -16.09
CA ARG A 61 20.91 10.76 -17.28
C ARG A 61 21.08 9.24 -17.26
N ILE A 62 21.51 8.68 -16.13
CA ILE A 62 21.67 7.24 -15.94
C ILE A 62 20.33 6.50 -16.08
N ALA A 63 19.28 7.02 -15.43
CA ALA A 63 17.93 6.46 -15.51
C ALA A 63 17.42 6.43 -16.96
N LYS A 64 17.64 7.51 -17.73
CA LYS A 64 17.29 7.59 -19.15
C LYS A 64 18.07 6.59 -20.00
N GLN A 65 19.39 6.48 -19.79
CA GLN A 65 20.25 5.54 -20.53
C GLN A 65 19.82 4.09 -20.30
N LYS A 66 19.47 3.75 -19.06
CA LYS A 66 19.04 2.39 -18.69
C LYS A 66 17.55 2.11 -18.92
N LYS A 67 16.77 3.12 -19.33
CA LYS A 67 15.29 3.06 -19.43
C LYS A 67 14.63 2.56 -18.14
N LEU A 68 15.14 3.02 -16.98
CA LEU A 68 14.65 2.65 -15.66
C LEU A 68 13.95 3.84 -14.98
N PRO A 69 12.98 3.59 -14.08
CA PRO A 69 12.47 4.61 -13.17
C PRO A 69 13.61 5.21 -12.33
N LEU A 70 13.49 6.50 -12.00
CA LEU A 70 14.52 7.23 -11.24
C LEU A 70 14.85 6.55 -9.90
N GLY A 71 13.83 6.11 -9.16
CA GLY A 71 14.00 5.40 -7.90
C GLY A 71 14.71 4.05 -8.05
N THR A 72 14.42 3.31 -9.12
CA THR A 72 15.10 2.04 -9.43
C THR A 72 16.57 2.27 -9.79
N ALA A 73 16.86 3.30 -10.59
CA ALA A 73 18.23 3.69 -10.92
C ALA A 73 19.03 4.10 -9.67
N ALA A 74 18.40 4.85 -8.75
CA ALA A 74 19.01 5.22 -7.47
C ALA A 74 19.28 3.97 -6.61
N TYR A 75 18.32 3.05 -6.51
CA TYR A 75 18.47 1.80 -5.79
C TYR A 75 19.64 0.97 -6.30
N GLU A 76 19.81 0.83 -7.62
CA GLU A 76 20.94 0.08 -8.19
C GLU A 76 22.31 0.67 -7.79
N ILE A 77 22.42 2.01 -7.74
CA ILE A 77 23.67 2.68 -7.34
C ILE A 77 23.98 2.36 -5.88
N ILE A 78 22.99 2.50 -5.00
CA ILE A 78 23.12 2.18 -3.57
C ILE A 78 23.49 0.71 -3.37
N ALA A 79 22.79 -0.21 -4.04
CA ALA A 79 23.04 -1.65 -3.93
C ALA A 79 24.46 -2.02 -4.40
N ARG A 80 24.95 -1.40 -5.47
CA ARG A 80 26.33 -1.60 -5.96
C ARG A 80 27.37 -1.04 -4.98
N ALA A 81 27.10 0.12 -4.38
CA ALA A 81 27.98 0.72 -3.38
C ALA A 81 28.09 -0.16 -2.12
N LEU A 82 26.95 -0.64 -1.61
CA LEU A 82 26.90 -1.54 -0.43
C LEU A 82 27.58 -2.89 -0.67
N LYS A 83 27.58 -3.39 -1.91
CA LYS A 83 28.29 -4.63 -2.26
C LYS A 83 29.81 -4.45 -2.27
N ARG A 84 30.31 -3.24 -2.58
CA ARG A 84 31.75 -2.92 -2.60
C ARG A 84 32.31 -2.60 -1.21
N SER A 85 31.45 -2.22 -0.27
CA SER A 85 31.85 -1.89 1.11
C SER A 85 31.89 -3.11 2.04
N ARG A 86 31.63 -4.31 1.52
CA ARG A 86 31.80 -5.59 2.22
C ARG A 86 33.01 -6.31 1.63
#